data_AF-A0A9W9PLM7-F1
#
_entry.id   AF-A0A9W9PLM7-F1
#
_cell.length_a   1.000
_cell.length_b   1.000
_cell.length_c   1.000
_cell.angle_alpha   90.00
_cell.angle_beta   90.00
_cell.angle_gamma   90.00
#
_symmetry.space_group_name_H-M   'P 1'
#
loop_
_entity.id
_entity.type
_entity.pdbx_description
1 polymer ?
#
loop_
_entity_poly.entity_id
_entity_poly.type
_entity_poly.pdbx_seq_one_letter_code
_entity_poly.pdbx_strand_id
1 'polypeptide(L)' 'MADDFVDDVITQACRLAKLRPSSSLEIRDIQLVLERNYNMRVSGFSTDDLRTVKKPQPTQAWMQKMSAVQAAKVTQGRSE' A
#
# COMPACT_ATOMS: atom_id res chain seq x y z
N MET A 1 6.93 16.28 -20.19
CA MET A 1 7.69 15.44 -19.22
C MET A 1 7.42 15.85 -17.79
N ALA A 2 7.80 17.06 -17.36
CA ALA A 2 7.45 17.53 -16.02
C ALA A 2 5.94 17.81 -15.89
N ASP A 3 5.34 18.41 -16.92
CA ASP A 3 3.91 18.73 -16.93
C ASP A 3 3.04 17.46 -16.81
N ASP A 4 3.33 16.44 -17.62
CA ASP A 4 2.62 15.15 -17.57
C ASP A 4 2.71 14.49 -16.18
N PHE A 5 3.88 14.58 -15.54
CA PHE A 5 4.05 14.06 -14.17
C PHE A 5 3.18 14.82 -13.16
N VAL A 6 3.10 16.15 -13.28
CA VAL A 6 2.25 16.97 -12.42
C VAL A 6 0.78 16.59 -12.60
N ASP A 7 0.33 16.45 -13.85
CA ASP A 7 -1.06 16.08 -14.15
C ASP A 7 -1.43 14.69 -13.59
N ASP A 8 -0.53 13.70 -13.72
CA ASP A 8 -0.72 12.36 -13.19
C ASP A 8 -0.80 12.36 -11.65
N VAL A 9 0.10 13.08 -10.98
CA VAL A 9 0.14 13.17 -9.51
C VAL A 9 -1.10 13.87 -8.98
N ILE A 10 -1.47 15.01 -9.57
CA ILE A 10 -2.62 15.80 -9.12
C ILE A 10 -3.93 15.06 -9.38
N THR A 11 -4.07 14.37 -10.50
CA THR A 11 -5.27 13.56 -10.81
C THR A 11 -5.48 12.47 -9.76
N GLN A 12 -4.42 11.76 -9.39
CA GLN A 12 -4.47 10.72 -8.37
C GLN A 12 -4.74 11.30 -6.97
N ALA A 13 -4.09 12.42 -6.62
CA ALA A 13 -4.29 13.07 -5.33
C ALA A 13 -5.73 13.61 -5.18
N CYS A 14 -6.30 14.21 -6.21
CA CYS A 14 -7.71 14.64 -6.23
C CYS A 14 -8.69 13.47 -6.07
N ARG A 15 -8.36 12.29 -6.61
CA ARG A 15 -9.16 11.08 -6.39
C ARG A 15 -9.12 10.64 -4.93
N LEU A 16 -7.96 10.73 -4.28
CA LEU A 16 -7.79 10.40 -2.86
C LEU A 16 -8.54 11.39 -1.96
N ALA A 17 -8.49 12.70 -2.25
CA ALA A 17 -9.24 13.71 -1.51
C ALA A 17 -10.76 13.42 -1.53
N LYS A 18 -11.29 13.05 -2.70
CA LYS A 18 -12.71 12.65 -2.88
C LYS A 18 -13.07 11.36 -2.12
N LEU A 19 -12.16 10.38 -2.04
CA LEU A 19 -12.37 9.15 -1.27
C LEU A 19 -12.43 9.39 0.24
N ARG A 20 -11.82 10.48 0.69
CA ARG A 20 -11.71 10.87 2.10
C ARG A 20 -12.79 11.90 2.50
N PRO A 21 -13.95 11.82 1.84
CA PRO A 21 -14.96 12.87 1.63
C PRO A 21 -14.52 14.33 1.82
N SER A 22 -13.35 14.74 1.33
CA SER A 22 -12.92 16.15 1.41
C SER A 22 -13.35 16.93 0.17
N SER A 23 -13.77 18.19 0.38
CA SER A 23 -14.06 19.15 -0.69
C SER A 23 -12.80 19.88 -1.18
N SER A 24 -11.67 19.70 -0.51
CA SER A 24 -10.40 20.35 -0.82
C SER A 24 -9.27 19.32 -0.95
N LEU A 25 -8.32 19.62 -1.84
CA LEU A 25 -7.09 18.85 -1.97
C LEU A 25 -6.16 19.20 -0.81
N GLU A 26 -5.76 18.20 -0.03
CA GLU A 26 -4.85 18.39 1.10
C GLU A 26 -3.47 17.80 0.82
N ILE A 27 -2.45 18.29 1.54
CA ILE A 27 -1.06 17.86 1.38
C ILE A 27 -0.91 16.34 1.52
N ARG A 28 -1.67 15.71 2.43
CA ARG A 28 -1.65 14.26 2.64
C ARG A 28 -2.04 13.45 1.41
N ASP A 29 -2.87 14.00 0.53
CA ASP A 29 -3.30 13.32 -0.70
C ASP A 29 -2.15 13.24 -1.71
N ILE A 30 -1.41 14.33 -1.86
CA ILE A 30 -0.22 14.40 -2.73
C ILE A 30 0.91 13.55 -2.16
N GLN A 31 1.17 13.66 -0.85
CA GLN A 31 2.19 12.85 -0.19
C GLN A 31 1.95 11.35 -0.33
N LEU A 32 0.69 10.90 -0.25
CA LEU A 32 0.35 9.49 -0.42
C LEU A 32 0.74 8.97 -1.81
N VAL A 33 0.46 9.74 -2.87
CA VAL A 33 0.82 9.37 -4.25
C VAL A 33 2.34 9.33 -4.42
N LEU A 34 3.03 10.39 -3.99
CA LEU A 34 4.49 10.49 -4.10
C LEU A 34 5.21 9.36 -3.36
N GLU A 35 4.77 9.04 -2.15
CA GLU A 35 5.43 8.00 -1.35
C GLU A 35 5.11 6.59 -1.85
N ARG A 36 3.85 6.28 -2.22
CA ARG A 36 3.45 4.92 -2.59
C ARG A 36 3.82 4.55 -4.03
N ASN A 37 3.78 5.50 -4.96
CA ASN A 37 3.95 5.20 -6.38
C ASN A 37 5.35 5.55 -6.88
N TYR A 38 5.96 6.61 -6.33
CA TYR A 38 7.24 7.13 -6.77
C TYR A 38 8.36 6.97 -5.73
N ASN A 39 8.04 6.46 -4.53
CA ASN A 39 8.97 6.32 -3.41
C ASN A 39 9.69 7.66 -3.06
N MET A 40 9.00 8.78 -3.28
CA MET A 40 9.50 10.12 -3.00
C MET A 40 8.97 10.60 -1.65
N ARG A 41 9.86 11.13 -0.80
CA ARG A 41 9.50 11.73 0.48
C ARG A 41 10.00 13.16 0.55
N VAL A 42 9.10 14.08 0.88
CA VAL A 42 9.41 15.50 1.04
C VAL A 42 9.54 15.79 2.54
N SER A 43 10.74 16.20 2.97
CA SER A 43 11.00 16.61 4.36
C SER A 43 10.21 17.88 4.71
N GLY A 44 9.90 18.05 5.99
CA GLY A 44 9.16 19.23 6.48
C GLY A 44 7.64 19.15 6.38
N PHE A 45 7.10 18.11 5.74
CA PHE A 45 5.67 17.80 5.75
C PHE A 45 5.44 16.53 6.58
N SER A 46 4.58 16.61 7.61
CA SER A 46 4.36 15.49 8.52
C SER A 46 3.80 14.27 7.79
N THR A 47 4.41 13.11 7.99
CA THR A 47 3.96 11.82 7.44
C THR A 47 3.25 10.96 8.48
N ASP A 48 2.98 11.50 9.69
CA ASP A 48 2.54 10.67 10.82
C ASP A 48 1.19 9.99 10.58
N ASP A 49 0.29 10.60 9.80
CA ASP A 49 -0.98 9.99 9.42
C ASP A 49 -0.85 8.90 8.33
N LEU A 50 0.29 8.82 7.64
CA LEU A 50 0.47 8.00 6.44
C LEU A 50 1.05 6.61 6.72
N ARG A 51 1.63 6.41 7.92
CA ARG A 51 2.28 5.15 8.31
C ARG A 51 1.26 4.11 8.78
N THR A 52 0.48 3.59 7.84
CA THR A 52 -0.38 2.42 8.08
C THR A 52 0.30 1.10 7.73
N VAL A 53 1.64 1.02 7.72
CA VAL A 53 2.35 -0.26 7.50
C VAL A 53 2.15 -1.17 8.72
N LYS A 54 0.93 -1.72 8.84
CA LYS A 54 0.64 -2.87 9.66
C LYS A 54 1.25 -4.06 8.94
N LYS A 55 2.04 -4.86 9.66
CA LYS A 55 2.46 -6.17 9.16
C LYS A 55 1.20 -6.90 8.67
N PRO A 56 1.16 -7.38 7.42
CA PRO A 56 0.03 -8.15 6.94
C PRO A 56 -0.19 -9.32 7.90
N GLN A 57 -1.34 -9.32 8.60
CA GLN A 57 -1.72 -10.44 9.45
C GLN A 57 -2.63 -11.34 8.63
N PRO A 58 -2.17 -12.55 8.25
CA PRO A 58 -3.00 -13.46 7.48
C PRO A 58 -4.20 -13.91 8.30
N THR A 59 -5.30 -14.19 7.61
CA THR A 59 -6.50 -14.73 8.26
C THR A 59 -6.24 -16.16 8.76
N GLN A 60 -6.99 -16.60 9.77
CA GLN A 60 -6.90 -17.97 10.29
C GLN A 60 -7.10 -19.02 9.20
N ALA A 61 -8.05 -18.79 8.29
CA ALA A 61 -8.29 -19.67 7.13
C ALA A 61 -7.07 -19.78 6.21
N TRP A 62 -6.33 -18.69 5.99
CA TRP A 62 -5.09 -18.74 5.21
C TRP A 62 -3.99 -19.53 5.94
N MET A 63 -3.86 -19.32 7.26
CA MET A 63 -2.86 -20.05 8.06
C MET A 63 -3.13 -21.57 8.07
N GLN A 64 -4.39 -21.99 8.16
CA GLN A 64 -4.77 -23.41 8.05
C GLN A 64 -4.40 -24.00 6.69
N LYS A 65 -4.70 -23.28 5.59
CA LYS A 65 -4.31 -23.70 4.24
C LYS A 65 -2.78 -23.82 4.11
N MET A 66 -2.05 -22.85 4.64
CA MET A 66 -0.59 -22.86 4.60
C MET A 66 -0.02 -24.03 5.41
N SER A 67 -0.57 -24.33 6.58
CA SER A 67 -0.21 -25.51 7.38
C SER A 67 -0.41 -26.82 6.60
N ALA A 68 -1.55 -26.99 5.94
CA ALA A 68 -1.82 -28.16 5.11
C ALA A 68 -0.83 -28.30 3.94
N VAL A 69 -0.50 -27.19 3.27
CA VAL A 69 0.53 -27.18 2.21
C VAL A 69 1.90 -27.58 2.76
N GLN A 70 2.30 -27.10 3.93
CA GLN A 70 3.58 -27.47 4.55
C GLN A 70 3.60 -28.94 4.96
N ALA A 71 2.50 -29.47 5.50
CA ALA A 71 2.37 -30.89 5.84
C ALA A 71 2.50 -31.78 4.59
N ALA A 72 1.85 -31.40 3.49
CA ALA A 72 1.93 -32.13 2.22
C ALA A 72 3.35 -32.14 1.63
N LYS A 73 4.10 -31.03 1.76
CA LYS A 73 5.51 -30.97 1.32
C LYS A 73 6.40 -31.96 2.07
N VAL A 74 6.18 -32.12 3.38
CA VAL A 74 6.95 -33.05 4.21
C VAL A 74 6.62 -34.51 3.89
N THR A 75 5.36 -34.82 3.58
CA THR A 75 4.94 -36.19 3.26
C THR A 75 5.32 -36.63 1.85
N GLN A 76 5.30 -35.73 0.86
CA GLN A 76 5.74 -36.05 -0.51
C GLN A 76 7.25 -36.29 -0.64
N GLY A 77 8.07 -35.72 0.24
CA GLY A 77 9.51 -36.01 0.29
C GLY A 77 9.88 -37.39 0.86
N ARG A 78 8.89 -38.20 1.27
CA ARG A 78 9.07 -39.51 1.90
C ARG A 78 8.55 -40.68 1.04
N SER A 79 8.07 -40.38 -0.17
CA SER A 79 7.56 -41.36 -1.14
C SER A 79 8.57 -41.72 -2.24
N GLU A 80 9.86 -41.45 -2.02
CA GLU A 80 10.99 -42.06 -2.77
C GLU A 80 11.79 -42.98 -1.85
#